data_AF-A0A4Y8SDR0-F1
#
_entry.id   AF-A0A4Y8SDR0-F1
#
_cell.length_a   1.000
_cell.length_b   1.000
_cell.length_c   1.000
_cell.angle_alpha   90.00
_cell.angle_beta   90.00
_cell.angle_gamma   90.00
#
_symmetry.space_group_name_H-M   'P 1'
#
loop_
_entity.id
_entity.type
_entity.pdbx_description
1 polymer ?
#
loop_
_entity_poly.entity_id
_entity_poly.type
_entity_poly.pdbx_seq_one_letter_code
_entity_poly.pdbx_strand_id
1 'polypeptide(L)'
;MKISEQPLFESTGTITAEELISLYGPMLKGDLVLKLAEHKNFNAAREQFNTWNEGLIIETANLLDQDYRHTEQLYKTKDKYLAVTFLKALLNEWEEDRQEKIRFRMEDPIQQQKAAELLKIRLAGKLPHIDLAGTDFTVDWRLKEMRETELPWKNISFDDLEMDDYGDNYLCFFDTETHELYMPPGNLLRLPDNVVVLEIPNEVKLDPVAVARQYGSDINELLKEHPIQETLKAKLWPLSESGLPEIIENNIRMQEQADDKQRKRGR
;
A
#
# COMPACT_ATOMS: atom_id res chain seq x y z
N MET A 1 23.59 -4.82 -29.55
CA MET A 1 23.39 -3.49 -30.19
C MET A 1 22.57 -2.68 -29.19
N LYS A 2 23.20 -1.76 -28.45
CA LYS A 2 22.54 -0.97 -27.41
C LYS A 2 21.53 -0.02 -28.07
N ILE A 3 20.25 -0.13 -27.72
CA ILE A 3 19.23 0.84 -28.10
C ILE A 3 19.57 2.16 -27.39
N SER A 4 19.39 3.27 -28.10
CA SER A 4 19.93 4.61 -27.81
C SER A 4 19.60 5.14 -26.42
N GLU A 5 20.61 5.56 -25.68
CA GLU A 5 20.56 6.32 -24.42
C GLU A 5 20.14 7.80 -24.67
N GLN A 6 18.98 8.03 -25.28
CA GLN A 6 18.25 9.29 -25.15
C GLN A 6 16.93 8.99 -24.45
N PRO A 7 16.61 9.65 -23.31
CA PRO A 7 15.33 9.41 -22.66
C PRO A 7 14.22 9.83 -23.63
N LEU A 8 13.28 8.91 -23.89
CA LEU A 8 12.15 9.12 -24.82
C LEU A 8 11.30 10.35 -24.43
N PHE A 9 11.47 10.85 -23.20
CA PHE A 9 10.76 11.98 -22.62
C PHE A 9 11.74 12.88 -21.85
N GLU A 10 11.96 14.09 -22.35
CA GLU A 10 12.76 15.12 -21.66
C GLU A 10 11.83 16.14 -21.00
N SER A 11 12.08 16.43 -19.72
CA SER A 11 11.30 17.41 -18.98
C SER A 11 11.63 18.83 -19.44
N THR A 12 10.61 19.56 -19.88
CA THR A 12 10.71 20.99 -20.21
C THR A 12 9.84 21.86 -19.30
N GLY A 13 8.88 21.25 -18.60
CA GLY A 13 8.05 21.91 -17.61
C GLY A 13 8.65 21.84 -16.21
N THR A 14 8.29 22.80 -15.36
CA THR A 14 8.75 22.88 -13.97
C THR A 14 7.60 22.92 -12.96
N ILE A 15 6.36 22.73 -13.40
CA ILE A 15 5.18 22.81 -12.53
C ILE A 15 5.24 21.72 -11.46
N THR A 16 4.91 22.06 -10.22
CA THR A 16 4.91 21.12 -9.10
C THR A 16 3.54 20.49 -8.89
N ALA A 17 3.50 19.41 -8.10
CA ALA A 17 2.23 18.79 -7.70
C ALA A 17 1.33 19.76 -6.91
N GLU A 18 1.92 20.57 -6.03
CA GLU A 18 1.21 21.57 -5.21
C GLU A 18 0.59 22.66 -6.08
N GLU A 19 1.32 23.14 -7.08
CA GLU A 19 0.82 24.12 -8.05
C GLU A 19 -0.34 23.54 -8.88
N LEU A 20 -0.25 22.27 -9.29
CA LEU A 20 -1.33 21.59 -9.98
C LEU A 20 -2.57 21.43 -9.10
N ILE A 21 -2.41 21.05 -7.84
CA ILE A 21 -3.53 20.94 -6.88
C ILE A 21 -4.19 22.31 -6.67
N SER A 22 -3.40 23.39 -6.60
CA SER A 22 -3.92 24.76 -6.52
C SER A 22 -4.73 25.16 -7.75
N LEU A 23 -4.29 24.76 -8.95
CA LEU A 23 -4.94 25.12 -10.22
C LEU A 23 -6.16 24.28 -10.57
N TYR A 24 -6.13 22.98 -10.28
CA TYR A 24 -7.14 22.01 -10.73
C TYR A 24 -7.95 21.40 -9.58
N GLY A 25 -7.59 21.67 -8.33
CA GLY A 25 -8.18 21.05 -7.15
C GLY A 25 -7.52 19.72 -6.78
N PRO A 26 -8.02 19.05 -5.71
CA PRO A 26 -7.57 17.73 -5.32
C PRO A 26 -7.74 16.72 -6.45
N MET A 27 -6.74 15.86 -6.65
CA MET A 27 -6.69 14.88 -7.74
C MET A 27 -6.22 13.53 -7.20
N LEU A 28 -6.66 12.45 -7.84
CA LEU A 28 -6.15 11.11 -7.56
C LEU A 28 -4.69 11.00 -8.00
N LYS A 29 -3.94 10.06 -7.41
CA LYS A 29 -2.52 9.84 -7.72
C LYS A 29 -2.28 9.60 -9.23
N GLY A 30 -3.17 8.81 -9.86
CA GLY A 30 -3.20 8.58 -11.31
C GLY A 30 -3.27 9.86 -12.14
N ASP A 31 -4.24 10.71 -11.80
CA ASP A 31 -4.48 11.98 -12.49
C ASP A 31 -3.30 12.95 -12.32
N LEU A 32 -2.68 12.96 -11.13
CA LEU A 32 -1.53 13.82 -10.86
C LEU A 32 -0.33 13.49 -11.74
N VAL A 33 -0.02 12.19 -11.93
CA VAL A 33 1.05 11.75 -12.84
C VAL A 33 0.76 12.19 -14.28
N LEU A 34 -0.48 11.97 -14.74
CA LEU A 34 -0.90 12.40 -16.08
C LEU A 34 -0.80 13.93 -16.24
N LYS A 35 -1.22 14.70 -15.24
CA LYS A 35 -1.18 16.17 -15.30
C LYS A 35 0.24 16.72 -15.31
N LEU A 36 1.14 16.19 -14.49
CA LEU A 36 2.55 16.57 -14.53
C LEU A 36 3.15 16.30 -15.92
N ALA A 37 2.82 15.15 -16.53
CA ALA A 37 3.26 14.80 -17.87
C ALA A 37 2.61 15.66 -18.97
N GLU A 38 1.34 16.06 -18.84
CA GLU A 38 0.67 17.02 -19.75
C GLU A 38 1.40 18.37 -19.75
N HIS A 39 1.92 18.80 -18.59
CA HIS A 39 2.74 20.00 -18.45
C HIS A 39 4.23 19.77 -18.75
N LYS A 40 4.58 18.61 -19.32
CA LYS A 40 5.96 18.22 -19.72
C LYS A 40 6.96 18.23 -18.57
N ASN A 41 6.50 18.02 -17.34
CA ASN A 41 7.36 17.74 -16.19
C ASN A 41 7.40 16.23 -15.94
N PHE A 42 8.06 15.49 -16.83
CA PHE A 42 8.14 14.03 -16.78
C PHE A 42 8.94 13.51 -15.58
N ASN A 43 9.89 14.30 -15.08
CA ASN A 43 10.69 13.95 -13.91
C ASN A 43 9.80 13.91 -12.66
N ALA A 44 9.04 14.98 -12.42
CA ALA A 44 8.09 15.01 -11.30
C ALA A 44 6.99 13.96 -11.47
N ALA A 45 6.50 13.73 -12.69
CA ALA A 45 5.53 12.67 -12.96
C ALA A 45 6.07 11.28 -12.60
N ARG A 46 7.34 10.99 -12.95
CA ARG A 46 8.02 9.75 -12.59
C ARG A 46 8.25 9.62 -11.09
N GLU A 47 8.66 10.69 -10.43
CA GLU A 47 8.80 10.72 -8.96
C GLU A 47 7.47 10.39 -8.28
N GLN A 48 6.36 10.97 -8.76
CA GLN A 48 5.03 10.65 -8.25
C GLN A 48 4.64 9.19 -8.52
N PHE A 49 4.89 8.68 -9.72
CA PHE A 49 4.64 7.27 -10.06
C PHE A 49 5.41 6.31 -9.14
N ASN A 50 6.67 6.63 -8.81
CA ASN A 50 7.49 5.81 -7.90
C ASN A 50 6.96 5.76 -6.46
N THR A 51 5.97 6.58 -6.10
CA THR A 51 5.28 6.51 -4.80
C THR A 51 4.06 5.58 -4.80
N TRP A 52 3.71 5.02 -5.96
CA TRP A 52 2.58 4.12 -6.09
C TRP A 52 2.92 2.74 -5.52
N ASN A 53 1.92 2.09 -4.92
CA ASN A 53 2.01 0.68 -4.54
C ASN A 53 1.69 -0.22 -5.75
N GLU A 54 1.92 -1.51 -5.59
CA GLU A 54 1.75 -2.50 -6.64
C GLU A 54 0.28 -2.58 -7.10
N GLY A 55 -0.68 -2.53 -6.17
CA GLY A 55 -2.10 -2.53 -6.46
C GLY A 55 -2.53 -1.38 -7.37
N LEU A 56 -2.14 -0.14 -7.07
CA LEU A 56 -2.45 1.02 -7.91
C LEU A 56 -1.82 0.91 -9.30
N ILE A 57 -0.59 0.39 -9.39
CA ILE A 57 0.10 0.18 -10.67
C ILE A 57 -0.67 -0.85 -11.53
N ILE A 58 -1.04 -1.99 -10.94
CA ILE A 58 -1.78 -3.07 -11.62
C ILE A 58 -3.17 -2.58 -12.04
N GLU A 59 -3.90 -1.90 -11.15
CA GLU A 59 -5.22 -1.34 -11.47
C GLU A 59 -5.14 -0.34 -12.63
N THR A 60 -4.15 0.56 -12.58
CA THR A 60 -3.93 1.55 -13.65
C THR A 60 -3.57 0.88 -14.98
N ALA A 61 -2.71 -0.14 -14.95
CA ALA A 61 -2.36 -0.92 -16.15
C ALA A 61 -3.59 -1.62 -16.74
N ASN A 62 -4.40 -2.27 -15.91
CA ASN A 62 -5.65 -2.92 -16.32
C ASN A 62 -6.63 -1.91 -16.93
N LEU A 63 -6.80 -0.74 -16.30
CA LEU A 63 -7.65 0.33 -16.83
C LEU A 63 -7.15 0.77 -18.21
N LEU A 64 -5.84 0.96 -18.38
CA LEU A 64 -5.19 1.32 -19.65
C LEU A 64 -5.34 0.26 -20.75
N ASP A 65 -5.48 -1.02 -20.38
CA ASP A 65 -5.66 -2.10 -21.33
C ASP A 65 -7.13 -2.36 -21.69
N GLN A 66 -8.05 -2.19 -20.73
CA GLN A 66 -9.49 -2.43 -20.87
C GLN A 66 -10.25 -1.24 -21.48
N ASP A 67 -10.05 -0.01 -20.97
CA ASP A 67 -10.89 1.15 -21.31
C ASP A 67 -10.32 2.04 -22.43
N TYR A 68 -9.00 2.07 -22.61
CA TYR A 68 -8.36 3.07 -23.49
C TYR A 68 -8.41 2.72 -24.98
N ARG A 69 -9.09 1.65 -25.37
CA ARG A 69 -9.38 1.38 -26.78
C ARG A 69 -10.43 2.36 -27.36
N HIS A 70 -11.16 3.12 -26.52
CA HIS A 70 -12.36 3.86 -26.99
C HIS A 70 -12.60 5.30 -26.48
N THR A 71 -11.70 5.93 -25.71
CA THR A 71 -11.95 7.29 -25.19
C THR A 71 -11.31 8.39 -26.05
N GLU A 72 -12.07 8.97 -27.00
CA GLU A 72 -11.66 10.13 -27.82
C GLU A 72 -11.13 11.33 -26.99
N GLN A 73 -11.57 11.47 -25.73
CA GLN A 73 -11.19 12.60 -24.87
C GLN A 73 -9.75 12.56 -24.35
N LEU A 74 -9.15 11.37 -24.23
CA LEU A 74 -7.79 11.17 -23.73
C LEU A 74 -6.73 11.49 -24.79
N TYR A 75 -7.11 11.49 -26.06
CA TYR A 75 -6.24 11.82 -27.19
C TYR A 75 -6.61 13.16 -27.87
N LYS A 76 -7.46 13.96 -27.20
CA LYS A 76 -7.93 15.25 -27.74
C LYS A 76 -6.82 16.26 -28.01
N THR A 77 -5.71 16.20 -27.28
CA THR A 77 -4.57 17.09 -27.46
C THR A 77 -3.28 16.29 -27.53
N LYS A 78 -2.27 16.89 -28.19
CA LYS A 78 -0.92 16.30 -28.27
C LYS A 78 -0.32 16.07 -26.89
N ASP A 79 -0.50 17.01 -25.96
CA ASP A 79 0.06 16.90 -24.62
C ASP A 79 -0.60 15.79 -23.80
N LYS A 80 -1.92 15.58 -23.95
CA LYS A 80 -2.61 14.43 -23.33
C LYS A 80 -2.17 13.10 -23.91
N TYR A 81 -2.04 13.01 -25.23
CA TYR A 81 -1.49 11.83 -25.89
C TYR A 81 -0.08 11.52 -25.36
N LEU A 82 0.76 12.55 -25.24
CA LEU A 82 2.13 12.41 -24.73
C LEU A 82 2.15 11.94 -23.27
N ALA A 83 1.27 12.49 -22.43
CA ALA A 83 1.12 12.09 -21.03
C ALA A 83 0.71 10.61 -20.87
N VAL A 84 -0.29 10.16 -21.64
CA VAL A 84 -0.71 8.75 -21.62
C VAL A 84 0.39 7.83 -22.15
N THR A 85 1.10 8.24 -23.21
CA THR A 85 2.24 7.48 -23.75
C THR A 85 3.37 7.37 -22.73
N PHE A 86 3.62 8.44 -21.99
CA PHE A 86 4.60 8.44 -20.89
C PHE A 86 4.20 7.49 -19.76
N LEU A 87 2.94 7.53 -19.32
CA LEU A 87 2.44 6.60 -18.29
C LEU A 87 2.58 5.13 -18.74
N LYS A 88 2.26 4.82 -20.00
CA LYS A 88 2.48 3.47 -20.56
C LYS A 88 3.95 3.06 -20.54
N ALA A 89 4.87 3.98 -20.84
CA ALA A 89 6.29 3.71 -20.75
C ALA A 89 6.71 3.40 -19.30
N LEU A 90 6.23 4.16 -18.31
CA LEU A 90 6.49 3.89 -16.89
C LEU A 90 5.98 2.51 -16.45
N LEU A 91 4.78 2.14 -16.88
CA LEU A 91 4.19 0.83 -16.55
C LEU A 91 4.97 -0.32 -17.18
N ASN A 92 5.40 -0.17 -18.44
CA ASN A 92 6.25 -1.16 -19.10
C ASN A 92 7.61 -1.30 -18.41
N GLU A 93 8.25 -0.18 -18.05
CA GLU A 93 9.51 -0.20 -17.30
C GLU A 93 9.36 -0.90 -15.94
N TRP A 94 8.26 -0.66 -15.23
CA TRP A 94 7.95 -1.33 -13.98
C TRP A 94 7.74 -2.85 -14.17
N GLU A 95 6.99 -3.25 -15.20
CA GLU A 95 6.75 -4.68 -15.47
C GLU A 95 8.03 -5.38 -15.93
N GLU A 96 8.87 -4.73 -16.74
CA GLU A 96 10.19 -5.25 -17.10
C GLU A 96 11.07 -5.46 -15.87
N ASP A 97 11.14 -4.48 -14.95
CA ASP A 97 11.88 -4.62 -13.70
C ASP A 97 11.31 -5.73 -12.80
N ARG A 98 9.99 -5.86 -12.73
CA ARG A 98 9.30 -6.96 -12.01
C ARG A 98 9.68 -8.32 -12.58
N GLN A 99 9.60 -8.49 -13.90
CA GLN A 99 9.95 -9.74 -14.58
C GLN A 99 11.45 -10.05 -14.47
N GLU A 100 12.31 -9.03 -14.52
CA GLU A 100 13.75 -9.17 -14.29
C GLU A 100 14.05 -9.71 -12.90
N LYS A 101 13.41 -9.14 -11.86
CA LYS A 101 13.55 -9.59 -10.47
C LYS A 101 13.08 -11.03 -10.28
N ILE A 102 11.94 -11.39 -10.89
CA ILE A 102 11.43 -12.77 -10.87
C ILE A 102 12.44 -13.70 -11.52
N ARG A 103 12.92 -13.37 -12.72
CA ARG A 103 13.88 -14.17 -13.46
C ARG A 103 15.19 -14.35 -12.69
N PHE A 104 15.77 -13.28 -12.19
CA PHE A 104 17.01 -13.32 -11.40
C PHE A 104 16.87 -14.27 -10.20
N ARG A 105 15.76 -14.18 -9.45
CA ARG A 105 15.47 -15.07 -8.32
C ARG A 105 15.30 -16.52 -8.78
N MET A 106 14.64 -16.72 -9.91
CA MET A 106 14.41 -18.04 -10.49
C MET A 106 15.66 -18.66 -11.11
N GLU A 107 16.70 -17.89 -11.42
CA GLU A 107 17.96 -18.39 -12.00
C GLU A 107 19.08 -18.53 -10.95
N ASP A 108 19.03 -17.78 -9.85
CA ASP A 108 20.01 -17.85 -8.76
C ASP A 108 19.85 -19.14 -7.93
N PRO A 109 20.83 -20.07 -7.96
CA PRO A 109 20.75 -21.32 -7.20
C PRO A 109 20.62 -21.12 -5.69
N ILE A 110 21.18 -20.03 -5.14
CA ILE A 110 21.12 -19.73 -3.70
C ILE A 110 19.67 -19.36 -3.33
N GLN A 111 19.02 -18.53 -4.14
CA GLN A 111 17.63 -18.13 -3.92
C GLN A 111 16.67 -19.31 -4.10
N GLN A 112 16.89 -20.15 -5.11
CA GLN A 112 16.12 -21.37 -5.31
C GLN A 112 16.21 -22.32 -4.11
N GLN A 113 17.44 -22.56 -3.62
CA GLN A 113 17.66 -23.44 -2.47
C GLN A 113 16.97 -22.89 -1.22
N LYS A 114 17.08 -21.59 -0.97
CA LYS A 114 16.40 -20.92 0.15
C LYS A 114 14.88 -21.01 0.04
N ALA A 115 14.32 -20.73 -1.15
CA ALA A 115 12.88 -20.81 -1.39
C ALA A 115 12.35 -22.24 -1.19
N ALA A 116 13.08 -23.25 -1.68
CA ALA A 116 12.72 -24.66 -1.49
C ALA A 116 12.74 -25.09 -0.01
N GLU A 117 13.70 -24.58 0.77
CA GLU A 117 13.78 -24.84 2.21
C GLU A 117 12.61 -24.20 2.98
N LEU A 118 12.33 -22.92 2.72
CA LEU A 118 11.18 -22.22 3.32
C LEU A 118 9.85 -22.90 2.96
N LEU A 119 9.70 -23.32 1.71
CA LEU A 119 8.53 -24.08 1.27
C LEU A 119 8.42 -25.41 2.00
N LYS A 120 9.51 -26.17 2.13
CA LYS A 120 9.51 -27.44 2.87
C LYS A 120 9.10 -27.25 4.33
N ILE A 121 9.61 -26.21 4.98
CA ILE A 121 9.26 -25.85 6.36
C ILE A 121 7.76 -25.50 6.47
N ARG A 122 7.26 -24.67 5.55
CA ARG A 122 5.84 -24.28 5.51
C ARG A 122 4.92 -25.49 5.25
N LEU A 123 5.30 -26.39 4.34
CA LEU A 123 4.56 -27.61 4.02
C LEU A 123 4.58 -28.64 5.17
N ALA A 124 5.63 -28.65 6.01
CA ALA A 124 5.68 -29.45 7.23
C ALA A 124 4.77 -28.95 8.36
N GLY A 125 4.08 -27.82 8.15
CA GLY A 125 3.07 -27.28 9.07
C GLY A 125 3.54 -26.10 9.92
N LYS A 126 4.79 -25.63 9.77
CA LYS A 126 5.23 -24.40 10.44
C LYS A 126 4.52 -23.20 9.82
N LEU A 127 3.85 -22.40 10.64
CA LEU A 127 3.17 -21.18 10.21
C LEU A 127 4.15 -20.01 10.05
N PRO A 128 3.85 -19.02 9.19
CA PRO A 128 4.65 -17.80 9.10
C PRO A 128 4.53 -16.95 10.38
N HIS A 129 5.53 -16.11 10.60
CA HIS A 129 5.62 -15.19 11.74
C HIS A 129 5.81 -13.76 11.23
N ILE A 130 5.20 -12.79 11.90
CA ILE A 130 5.29 -11.37 11.60
C ILE A 130 5.58 -10.55 12.87
N ASP A 131 6.52 -9.62 12.74
CA ASP A 131 6.79 -8.60 13.76
C ASP A 131 5.78 -7.45 13.64
N LEU A 132 4.94 -7.30 14.68
CA LEU A 132 4.05 -6.17 14.88
C LEU A 132 4.61 -5.28 16.00
N ALA A 133 5.25 -4.16 15.62
CA ALA A 133 5.81 -3.16 16.54
C ALA A 133 6.79 -3.70 17.62
N GLY A 134 7.52 -4.77 17.32
CA GLY A 134 8.47 -5.44 18.22
C GLY A 134 7.94 -6.73 18.84
N THR A 135 6.68 -7.07 18.60
CA THR A 135 6.02 -8.26 19.14
C THR A 135 5.82 -9.30 18.03
N ASP A 136 6.21 -10.56 18.29
CA ASP A 136 6.10 -11.64 17.31
C ASP A 136 4.70 -12.26 17.30
N PHE A 137 4.10 -12.34 16.12
CA PHE A 137 2.80 -12.97 15.89
C PHE A 137 2.92 -14.11 14.90
N THR A 138 2.36 -15.26 15.25
CA THR A 138 2.13 -16.37 14.33
C THR A 138 0.91 -16.09 13.47
N VAL A 139 1.05 -16.17 12.14
CA VAL A 139 -0.04 -15.96 11.19
C VAL A 139 -0.75 -17.28 10.89
N ASP A 140 -2.04 -17.38 11.21
CA ASP A 140 -2.90 -18.50 10.81
C ASP A 140 -3.98 -18.03 9.83
N TRP A 141 -3.64 -18.02 8.55
CA TRP A 141 -4.55 -17.61 7.48
C TRP A 141 -5.79 -18.50 7.35
N ARG A 142 -5.72 -19.76 7.81
CA ARG A 142 -6.87 -20.68 7.77
C ARG A 142 -7.91 -20.28 8.82
N LEU A 143 -7.47 -19.75 9.95
CA LEU A 143 -8.34 -19.25 11.02
C LEU A 143 -8.65 -17.75 10.88
N LYS A 144 -8.00 -17.06 9.93
CA LYS A 144 -8.11 -15.60 9.75
C LYS A 144 -7.67 -14.84 11.00
N GLU A 145 -6.58 -15.29 11.62
CA GLU A 145 -6.04 -14.66 12.83
C GLU A 145 -4.52 -14.53 12.80
N MET A 146 -4.02 -13.47 13.44
CA MET A 146 -2.64 -13.36 13.92
C MET A 146 -2.64 -13.58 15.43
N ARG A 147 -1.80 -14.48 15.93
CA ARG A 147 -1.75 -14.87 17.35
C ARG A 147 -0.40 -14.54 17.92
N GLU A 148 -0.36 -13.85 19.06
CA GLU A 148 0.91 -13.55 19.72
C GLU A 148 1.63 -14.87 20.03
N THR A 149 2.88 -15.00 19.59
CA THR A 149 3.61 -16.28 19.64
C THR A 149 3.80 -16.77 21.09
N GLU A 150 4.08 -15.85 22.01
CA GLU A 150 4.27 -16.16 23.43
C GLU A 150 2.93 -16.30 24.20
N LEU A 151 1.87 -15.63 23.73
CA LEU A 151 0.55 -15.59 24.38
C LEU A 151 -0.58 -15.91 23.37
N PRO A 152 -0.73 -17.15 22.87
CA PRO A 152 -1.60 -17.45 21.72
C PRO A 152 -3.10 -17.17 21.89
N TRP A 153 -3.56 -16.90 23.11
CA TRP A 153 -4.94 -16.44 23.36
C TRP A 153 -5.14 -14.98 23.00
N LYS A 154 -4.08 -14.17 22.99
CA LYS A 154 -4.08 -12.82 22.41
C LYS A 154 -3.97 -12.96 20.91
N ASN A 155 -5.04 -12.60 20.22
CA ASN A 155 -5.16 -12.72 18.79
C ASN A 155 -5.83 -11.50 18.19
N ILE A 156 -5.51 -11.25 16.92
CA ILE A 156 -6.05 -10.19 16.09
C ILE A 156 -6.69 -10.88 14.89
N SER A 157 -7.99 -10.72 14.73
CA SER A 157 -8.69 -11.23 13.54
C SER A 157 -8.38 -10.36 12.33
N PHE A 158 -8.15 -10.97 11.16
CA PHE A 158 -8.06 -10.23 9.90
C PHE A 158 -9.38 -9.57 9.53
N ASP A 159 -10.52 -10.09 10.02
CA ASP A 159 -11.85 -9.52 9.76
C ASP A 159 -12.07 -8.19 10.52
N ASP A 160 -11.26 -7.91 11.55
CA ASP A 160 -11.31 -6.67 12.33
C ASP A 160 -10.34 -5.59 11.78
N LEU A 161 -9.61 -5.91 10.70
CA LEU A 161 -8.68 -4.99 10.07
C LEU A 161 -9.34 -4.29 8.88
N GLU A 162 -9.00 -3.02 8.69
CA GLU A 162 -9.37 -2.30 7.48
C GLU A 162 -8.38 -2.63 6.37
N MET A 163 -8.83 -2.68 5.13
CA MET A 163 -7.96 -2.88 3.98
C MET A 163 -7.70 -1.53 3.32
N ASP A 164 -6.46 -1.29 2.86
CA ASP A 164 -6.20 -0.09 2.06
C ASP A 164 -7.00 -0.12 0.74
N ASP A 165 -7.15 1.05 0.11
CA ASP A 165 -7.97 1.22 -1.10
C ASP A 165 -7.54 0.29 -2.26
N TYR A 166 -6.33 -0.27 -2.19
CA TYR A 166 -5.72 -1.06 -3.26
C TYR A 166 -5.66 -2.57 -2.95
N GLY A 167 -6.06 -2.99 -1.74
CA GLY A 167 -5.99 -4.40 -1.32
C GLY A 167 -4.58 -4.92 -1.04
N ASP A 168 -3.61 -4.02 -0.88
CA ASP A 168 -2.20 -4.38 -0.73
C ASP A 168 -1.82 -4.65 0.72
N ASN A 169 -2.46 -3.95 1.64
CA ASN A 169 -2.17 -3.98 3.07
C ASN A 169 -3.45 -3.88 3.91
N TYR A 170 -3.40 -4.52 5.06
CA TYR A 170 -4.31 -4.24 6.17
C TYR A 170 -3.78 -3.07 7.01
N LEU A 171 -4.69 -2.24 7.48
CA LEU A 171 -4.47 -1.07 8.30
C LEU A 171 -5.16 -1.25 9.64
N CYS A 172 -4.44 -0.99 10.72
CA CYS A 172 -5.06 -0.90 12.03
C CYS A 172 -4.32 0.03 12.98
N PHE A 173 -5.02 0.48 14.01
CA PHE A 173 -4.40 1.07 15.18
C PHE A 173 -4.05 -0.05 16.16
N PHE A 174 -2.80 -0.07 16.61
CA PHE A 174 -2.26 -1.11 17.47
C PHE A 174 -1.70 -0.50 18.74
N ASP A 175 -2.12 -1.03 19.89
CA ASP A 175 -1.59 -0.66 21.19
C ASP A 175 -0.34 -1.48 21.50
N THR A 176 0.81 -0.82 21.59
CA THR A 176 2.12 -1.45 21.80
C THR A 176 2.33 -1.97 23.22
N GLU A 177 1.48 -1.60 24.19
CA GLU A 177 1.55 -2.11 25.57
C GLU A 177 0.62 -3.31 25.78
N THR A 178 -0.61 -3.24 25.28
CA THR A 178 -1.59 -4.34 25.44
C THR A 178 -1.46 -5.41 24.37
N HIS A 179 -0.87 -5.08 23.22
CA HIS A 179 -0.78 -5.91 22.01
C HIS A 179 -2.15 -6.21 21.39
N GLU A 180 -3.07 -5.25 21.47
CA GLU A 180 -4.45 -5.37 21.00
C GLU A 180 -4.78 -4.27 19.98
N LEU A 181 -5.87 -4.47 19.24
CA LEU A 181 -6.42 -3.43 18.37
C LEU A 181 -6.95 -2.27 19.20
N TYR A 182 -6.51 -1.06 18.87
CA TYR A 182 -6.99 0.15 19.49
C TYR A 182 -8.17 0.72 18.71
N MET A 183 -9.34 0.77 19.34
CA MET A 183 -10.51 1.43 18.76
C MET A 183 -10.61 2.86 19.29
N PRO A 184 -10.27 3.90 18.50
CA PRO A 184 -10.30 5.27 18.95
C PRO A 184 -11.72 5.67 19.38
N PRO A 185 -11.93 6.19 20.60
CA PRO A 185 -13.25 6.62 21.04
C PRO A 185 -13.68 7.87 20.26
N GLY A 186 -14.98 7.99 19.96
CA GLY A 186 -15.51 9.12 19.19
C GLY A 186 -15.29 10.49 19.81
N ASN A 187 -15.01 10.57 21.11
CA ASN A 187 -14.71 11.80 21.86
C ASN A 187 -13.22 11.93 22.21
N LEU A 188 -12.32 11.32 21.43
CA LEU A 188 -10.88 11.43 21.63
C LEU A 188 -10.42 12.91 21.57
N LEU A 189 -9.67 13.36 22.58
CA LEU A 189 -9.19 14.75 22.72
C LEU A 189 -7.66 14.89 22.63
N ARG A 190 -6.93 13.77 22.63
CA ARG A 190 -5.47 13.74 22.52
C ARG A 190 -5.06 12.43 21.88
N LEU A 191 -3.91 12.44 21.19
CA LEU A 191 -3.34 11.20 20.66
C LEU A 191 -2.87 10.32 21.83
N PRO A 192 -3.17 9.02 21.82
CA PRO A 192 -2.57 8.06 22.75
C PRO A 192 -1.06 7.91 22.47
N ASP A 193 -0.27 7.80 23.54
CA ASP A 193 1.21 7.72 23.44
C ASP A 193 1.70 6.32 23.05
N ASN A 194 0.91 5.29 23.34
CA ASN A 194 1.25 3.86 23.19
C ASN A 194 0.57 3.20 21.99
N VAL A 195 0.03 3.99 21.06
CA VAL A 195 -0.66 3.46 19.88
C VAL A 195 0.08 3.89 18.62
N VAL A 196 0.13 2.98 17.64
CA VAL A 196 0.73 3.20 16.34
C VAL A 196 -0.23 2.76 15.24
N VAL A 197 -0.05 3.26 14.03
CA VAL A 197 -0.73 2.71 12.85
C VAL A 197 0.18 1.65 12.24
N LEU A 198 -0.36 0.45 12.03
CA LEU A 198 0.33 -0.65 11.36
C LEU A 198 -0.19 -0.79 9.93
N GLU A 199 0.74 -0.83 8.98
CA GLU A 199 0.54 -1.37 7.64
C GLU A 199 1.04 -2.82 7.62
N ILE A 200 0.11 -3.77 7.55
CA ILE A 200 0.38 -5.21 7.54
C ILE A 200 0.18 -5.71 6.10
N PRO A 201 1.15 -6.44 5.51
CA PRO A 201 0.98 -6.98 4.16
C PRO A 201 -0.28 -7.83 4.02
N ASN A 202 -0.89 -7.88 2.83
CA ASN A 202 -2.04 -8.73 2.57
C ASN A 202 -1.73 -10.24 2.69
N GLU A 203 -2.77 -11.06 2.62
CA GLU A 203 -2.69 -12.50 2.85
C GLU A 203 -1.72 -13.23 1.92
N VAL A 204 -1.58 -12.75 0.69
CA VAL A 204 -0.73 -13.37 -0.33
C VAL A 204 0.74 -13.19 0.05
N LYS A 205 1.09 -12.04 0.63
CA LYS A 205 2.44 -11.75 1.12
C LYS A 205 2.71 -12.43 2.47
N LEU A 206 1.69 -12.58 3.32
CA LEU A 206 1.83 -13.21 4.64
C LEU A 206 1.93 -14.75 4.59
N ASP A 207 1.03 -15.43 3.89
CA ASP A 207 1.01 -16.90 3.75
C ASP A 207 0.55 -17.33 2.35
N PRO A 208 1.41 -17.18 1.32
CA PRO A 208 1.04 -17.54 -0.05
C PRO A 208 0.63 -19.01 -0.19
N VAL A 209 1.20 -19.90 0.64
CA VAL A 209 0.86 -21.33 0.59
C VAL A 209 -0.56 -21.59 1.09
N ALA A 210 -0.97 -20.96 2.19
CA ALA A 210 -2.34 -21.10 2.69
C ALA A 210 -3.36 -20.45 1.73
N VAL A 211 -3.02 -19.30 1.15
CA VAL A 211 -3.85 -18.62 0.15
C VAL A 211 -4.05 -19.47 -1.10
N ALA A 212 -2.96 -20.00 -1.67
CA ALA A 212 -3.03 -20.89 -2.83
C ALA A 212 -3.94 -22.10 -2.56
N ARG A 213 -3.84 -22.71 -1.37
CA ARG A 213 -4.71 -23.82 -0.96
C ARG A 213 -6.17 -23.43 -0.83
N GLN A 214 -6.46 -22.25 -0.28
CA GLN A 214 -7.84 -21.76 -0.11
C GLN A 214 -8.51 -21.53 -1.47
N TYR A 215 -7.80 -20.93 -2.43
CA TYR A 215 -8.37 -20.58 -3.74
C TYR A 215 -8.16 -21.65 -4.81
N GLY A 216 -7.44 -22.74 -4.51
CA GLY A 216 -7.17 -23.83 -5.45
C GLY A 216 -6.14 -23.49 -6.53
N SER A 217 -5.30 -22.48 -6.29
CA SER A 217 -4.24 -22.04 -7.21
C SER A 217 -3.01 -22.95 -7.11
N ASP A 218 -2.20 -22.99 -8.18
CA ASP A 218 -0.91 -23.67 -8.14
C ASP A 218 0.05 -22.94 -7.21
N ILE A 219 0.54 -23.66 -6.20
CA ILE A 219 1.46 -23.10 -5.19
C ILE A 219 2.75 -22.60 -5.85
N ASN A 220 3.32 -23.34 -6.81
CA ASN A 220 4.59 -22.95 -7.42
C ASN A 220 4.43 -21.72 -8.30
N GLU A 221 3.29 -21.59 -9.00
CA GLU A 221 2.98 -20.41 -9.79
C GLU A 221 2.85 -19.17 -8.90
N LEU A 222 2.06 -19.26 -7.82
CA LEU A 222 1.91 -18.14 -6.88
C LEU A 222 3.24 -17.76 -6.21
N LEU A 223 4.08 -18.75 -5.87
CA LEU A 223 5.38 -18.51 -5.23
C LEU A 223 6.44 -17.89 -6.15
N LYS A 224 6.27 -17.94 -7.48
CA LYS A 224 7.16 -17.20 -8.40
C LYS A 224 7.01 -15.70 -8.19
N GLU A 225 5.77 -15.24 -8.09
CA GLU A 225 5.43 -13.83 -7.90
C GLU A 225 5.56 -13.43 -6.41
N HIS A 226 5.01 -14.25 -5.52
CA HIS A 226 4.93 -14.00 -4.08
C HIS A 226 5.70 -15.07 -3.28
N PRO A 227 7.04 -14.96 -3.20
CA PRO A 227 7.86 -15.93 -2.50
C PRO A 227 7.59 -15.88 -1.00
N ILE A 228 7.76 -17.02 -0.31
CA ILE A 228 7.69 -17.05 1.16
C ILE A 228 8.78 -16.14 1.72
N GLN A 229 8.39 -15.21 2.58
CA GLN A 229 9.31 -14.33 3.28
C GLN A 229 9.71 -14.95 4.61
N GLU A 230 11.02 -14.97 4.89
CA GLU A 230 11.55 -15.47 6.17
C GLU A 230 11.30 -14.48 7.32
N THR A 231 11.28 -13.19 7.00
CA THR A 231 11.06 -12.11 7.96
C THR A 231 9.95 -11.23 7.44
N LEU A 232 8.80 -11.29 8.11
CA LEU A 232 7.69 -10.37 7.90
C LEU A 232 7.72 -9.32 9.01
N LYS A 233 7.49 -8.07 8.65
CA LYS A 233 7.40 -6.97 9.59
C LYS A 233 6.36 -5.97 9.11
N ALA A 234 5.46 -5.58 9.99
CA ALA A 234 4.52 -4.51 9.72
C ALA A 234 5.26 -3.17 9.65
N LYS A 235 4.83 -2.31 8.73
CA LYS A 235 5.36 -0.96 8.62
C LYS A 235 4.64 -0.06 9.62
N LEU A 236 5.42 0.75 10.33
CA LEU A 236 4.94 1.65 11.38
C LEU A 236 4.70 3.04 10.80
N TRP A 237 3.53 3.58 11.07
CA TRP A 237 3.18 4.97 10.77
C TRP A 237 2.88 5.75 12.04
N PRO A 238 3.40 6.98 12.17
CA PRO A 238 3.06 7.86 13.26
C PRO A 238 1.55 8.17 13.27
N LEU A 239 0.91 8.17 14.43
CA LEU A 239 -0.50 8.57 14.54
C LEU A 239 -0.77 10.00 14.07
N SER A 240 0.24 10.88 14.10
CA SER A 240 0.15 12.24 13.56
C SER A 240 -0.13 12.30 12.06
N GLU A 241 0.16 11.22 11.34
CA GLU A 241 -0.09 11.10 9.90
C GLU A 241 -1.39 10.34 9.59
N SER A 242 -2.13 9.92 10.64
CA SER A 242 -3.44 9.29 10.51
C SER A 242 -4.58 10.31 10.42
N GLY A 243 -5.82 9.84 10.31
CA GLY A 243 -7.02 10.69 10.41
C GLY A 243 -7.39 11.12 11.85
N LEU A 244 -6.73 10.58 12.88
CA LEU A 244 -7.06 10.91 14.28
C LEU A 244 -6.85 12.38 14.67
N PRO A 245 -5.81 13.10 14.20
CA PRO A 245 -5.62 14.51 14.52
C PRO A 245 -6.82 15.37 14.11
N GLU A 246 -7.43 15.12 12.95
CA GLU A 246 -8.61 15.84 12.47
C GLU A 246 -9.84 15.56 13.36
N ILE A 247 -10.02 14.31 13.80
CA ILE A 247 -11.09 13.93 14.73
C ILE A 247 -10.90 14.66 16.06
N ILE A 248 -9.68 14.71 16.58
CA ILE A 248 -9.36 15.40 17.84
C ILE A 248 -9.66 16.90 17.72
N GLU A 249 -9.22 17.55 16.64
CA GLU A 249 -9.48 18.98 16.41
C GLU A 249 -10.99 19.27 16.38
N ASN A 250 -11.75 18.44 15.68
CA ASN A 250 -13.21 18.56 15.61
C ASN A 250 -13.87 18.36 16.98
N ASN A 251 -13.42 17.40 17.77
CA ASN A 251 -13.94 17.14 19.12
C ASN A 251 -13.66 18.29 20.08
N ILE A 252 -12.44 18.84 20.07
CA ILE A 252 -12.07 20.02 20.86
C ILE A 252 -12.99 21.20 20.48
N ARG A 253 -13.17 21.45 19.17
CA ARG A 253 -14.06 22.52 18.69
C ARG A 253 -15.51 22.33 19.14
N MET A 254 -16.02 21.10 19.10
CA MET A 254 -17.38 20.80 19.57
C MET A 254 -17.54 21.02 21.09
N GLN A 255 -16.52 20.68 21.87
CA GLN A 255 -16.52 20.86 23.31
C GLN A 255 -16.50 22.35 23.71
N GLU A 256 -15.65 23.15 23.07
CA GLU A 256 -15.58 24.61 23.30
C GLU A 256 -16.92 25.29 22.97
N GLN A 257 -17.57 24.90 21.87
CA GLN A 257 -18.89 25.43 21.50
C GLN A 257 -20.00 25.04 22.49
N ALA A 258 -19.90 23.86 23.10
CA ALA A 258 -20.86 23.41 24.11
C ALA A 258 -20.69 24.23 25.41
N ASP A 259 -19.46 24.45 25.85
CA ASP A 259 -19.13 25.22 27.05
C ASP A 259 -19.56 26.68 26.92
N ASP A 260 -19.35 27.30 25.76
CA ASP A 260 -19.79 28.67 25.47
C ASP A 260 -21.32 28.83 25.48
N LYS A 261 -22.05 27.82 24.99
CA LYS A 261 -23.53 27.81 25.05
C LYS A 261 -24.03 27.67 26.49
N GLN A 262 -23.36 26.89 27.33
CA GLN A 262 -23.72 26.78 28.75
C GLN A 262 -23.45 28.09 29.51
N ARG A 263 -22.31 28.75 29.27
CA ARG A 263 -21.98 30.06 29.88
C ARG A 263 -22.98 31.16 29.52
N LYS A 264 -23.55 31.14 28.31
CA LYS A 264 -24.57 32.12 27.87
C LYS A 264 -25.97 31.84 28.42
N ARG A 265 -26.28 30.61 28.87
CA ARG A 265 -27.58 30.24 29.47
C ARG A 265 -27.62 30.43 30.98
N GLY A 266 -26.47 30.49 31.65
CA GLY A 266 -26.35 30.74 33.09
C GLY A 266 -26.21 32.23 33.48
N ARG A 267 -26.37 33.16 32.53
CA ARG A 267 -26.36 34.61 32.74
C ARG A 267 -27.75 35.20 32.53
#